data_AF-A0A6G1JRX6-F1
#
_entry.id   AF-A0A6G1JRX6-F1
#
_cell.length_a   1.000
_cell.length_b   1.000
_cell.length_c   1.000
_cell.angle_alpha   90.00
_cell.angle_beta   90.00
_cell.angle_gamma   90.00
#
_symmetry.space_group_name_H-M   'P 1'
#
loop_
_entity.id
_entity.type
_entity.pdbx_description
1 polymer ?
#
loop_
_entity_poly.entity_id
_entity_poly.type
_entity_poly.pdbx_seq_one_letter_code
_entity_poly.pdbx_strand_id
1 'polypeptide(L)'
;MPETASEDVDFPFPGAEDTPATTEVYRQVRVHLRNLAGIRDLIYHGKDKAEQRPLIPTSTIEEIKSHTILAIKQTGMSRLQIPLTTNSSPTPRPPEELLDSARKARKWLLEMIKYQSFLDRGHFVRLFRSIVVLEPPNWTDLQQMYYVLTNDELGDEENRLRAAFVLCMQGRFASRYKTELKKAKEHVYLNSLQQLLHTDPVMMEAMDNAQDKADGVIIDHFACAIPLYPHITQTSSEEESCSICQNSHVDFATSTVKDLLADYPVRIKYCGHVFGKSCLEQWMTTQVLNPAKINYTQCPMCRRQISDLEPPMLPEDMIDKIQHSKFIEQVRKCTDMDDEQCEDGIKRVMSEEIAVLELRAEFERFKNRDVEGLDEGNLRDVERQLKRAAKRVKKEKQIWHVREDSWITARKEWMESGVTL
;
A
#
# COMPACT_ATOMS: atom_id res chain seq x y z
N MET A 1 -9.24 -35.99 -6.32
CA MET A 1 -9.78 -34.62 -6.19
C MET A 1 -10.16 -34.16 -7.57
N PRO A 2 -11.37 -33.62 -7.79
CA PRO A 2 -11.72 -33.09 -9.11
C PRO A 2 -10.87 -31.84 -9.35
N GLU A 3 -10.20 -31.78 -10.51
CA GLU A 3 -9.65 -30.53 -11.03
C GLU A 3 -10.83 -29.57 -11.16
N THR A 4 -10.88 -28.57 -10.27
CA THR A 4 -11.79 -27.44 -10.45
C THR A 4 -11.34 -26.76 -11.73
N ALA A 5 -12.11 -26.97 -12.81
CA ALA A 5 -11.99 -26.18 -14.01
C ALA A 5 -12.07 -24.71 -13.57
N SER A 6 -10.92 -24.03 -13.64
CA SER A 6 -10.84 -22.58 -13.57
C SER A 6 -11.93 -22.05 -14.50
N GLU A 7 -12.94 -21.38 -13.95
CA GLU A 7 -13.80 -20.53 -14.76
C GLU A 7 -12.87 -19.46 -15.32
N ASP A 8 -12.30 -19.74 -16.49
CA ASP A 8 -11.47 -18.81 -17.23
C ASP A 8 -12.30 -17.54 -17.36
N VAL A 9 -11.91 -16.52 -16.61
CA VAL A 9 -12.56 -15.21 -16.66
C VAL A 9 -12.53 -14.80 -18.12
N ASP A 10 -13.72 -14.84 -18.72
CA ASP A 10 -13.94 -14.75 -20.15
C ASP A 10 -13.63 -13.30 -20.58
N PHE A 11 -12.33 -13.04 -20.69
CA PHE A 11 -11.81 -11.76 -21.13
C PHE A 11 -12.26 -11.64 -22.59
N PRO A 12 -12.89 -10.51 -22.98
CA PRO A 12 -13.57 -10.37 -24.26
C PRO A 12 -12.56 -10.19 -25.40
N PHE A 13 -11.73 -11.20 -25.65
CA PHE A 13 -10.89 -11.32 -26.83
C PHE A 13 -11.47 -12.47 -27.66
N PRO A 14 -12.20 -12.15 -28.74
CA PRO A 14 -12.87 -13.16 -29.52
C PRO A 14 -11.88 -14.09 -30.24
N GLY A 15 -12.13 -15.39 -30.14
CA GLY A 15 -12.06 -16.29 -31.29
C GLY A 15 -10.70 -16.85 -31.71
N ALA A 16 -9.86 -17.31 -30.78
CA ALA A 16 -8.85 -18.29 -31.16
C ALA A 16 -9.49 -19.69 -31.12
N GLU A 17 -9.76 -20.27 -32.29
CA GLU A 17 -10.13 -21.69 -32.37
C GLU A 17 -8.98 -22.55 -31.80
N ASP A 18 -9.29 -23.57 -30.99
CA ASP A 18 -8.31 -24.51 -30.43
C ASP A 18 -7.66 -25.43 -31.50
N THR A 19 -7.93 -25.18 -32.78
CA THR A 19 -7.31 -25.87 -33.90
C THR A 19 -5.78 -25.68 -33.89
N PRO A 20 -4.95 -26.68 -34.19
CA PRO A 20 -3.50 -26.48 -34.26
C PRO A 20 -3.12 -25.47 -35.35
N ALA A 21 -2.25 -24.49 -35.04
CA ALA A 21 -1.71 -23.57 -36.04
C ALA A 21 -0.42 -24.10 -36.68
N THR A 22 0.00 -23.48 -37.79
CA THR A 22 1.27 -23.83 -38.43
C THR A 22 2.46 -23.44 -37.55
N THR A 23 3.61 -24.11 -37.77
CA THR A 23 4.87 -23.80 -37.05
C THR A 23 5.27 -22.33 -37.21
N GLU A 24 5.00 -21.74 -38.38
CA GLU A 24 5.31 -20.34 -38.67
C GLU A 24 4.48 -19.37 -37.82
N VAL A 25 3.18 -19.64 -37.63
CA VAL A 25 2.33 -18.84 -36.74
C VAL A 25 2.89 -18.86 -35.31
N TYR A 26 3.26 -20.03 -34.79
CA TYR A 26 3.86 -20.12 -33.45
C TYR A 26 5.23 -19.45 -33.35
N ARG A 27 6.02 -19.41 -34.44
CA ARG A 27 7.29 -18.66 -34.47
C ARG A 27 7.03 -17.17 -34.28
N GLN A 28 6.06 -16.60 -34.99
CA GLN A 28 5.68 -15.20 -34.87
C GLN A 28 5.08 -14.89 -33.50
N VAL A 29 4.21 -15.75 -32.95
CA VAL A 29 3.67 -15.61 -31.59
C VAL A 29 4.79 -15.53 -30.54
N ARG A 30 5.86 -16.32 -30.67
CA ARG A 30 7.02 -16.23 -29.75
C ARG A 30 7.76 -14.90 -29.85
N VAL A 31 7.86 -14.32 -31.05
CA VAL A 31 8.45 -12.99 -31.25
C VAL A 31 7.60 -11.93 -30.53
N HIS A 32 6.29 -11.95 -30.73
CA HIS A 32 5.39 -11.02 -30.04
C HIS A 32 5.44 -11.14 -28.51
N LEU A 33 5.48 -12.36 -27.97
CA LEU A 33 5.63 -12.60 -26.53
C LEU A 33 6.94 -12.04 -25.97
N ARG A 34 8.06 -12.23 -26.69
CA ARG A 34 9.36 -11.68 -26.30
C ARG A 34 9.34 -10.16 -26.30
N ASN A 35 8.76 -9.56 -27.34
CA ASN A 35 8.66 -8.11 -27.46
C ASN A 35 7.77 -7.52 -26.35
N LEU A 36 6.65 -8.17 -26.02
CA LEU A 36 5.81 -7.76 -24.89
C LEU A 36 6.56 -7.82 -23.56
N ALA A 37 7.42 -8.83 -23.36
CA ALA A 37 8.28 -8.92 -22.17
C ALA A 37 9.24 -7.72 -22.08
N GLY A 38 9.87 -7.32 -23.18
CA GLY A 38 10.72 -6.13 -23.23
C GLY A 38 9.98 -4.83 -22.89
N ILE A 39 8.73 -4.66 -23.36
CA ILE A 39 7.88 -3.53 -22.97
C ILE A 39 7.58 -3.52 -21.47
N ARG A 40 7.30 -4.70 -20.89
CA ARG A 40 7.04 -4.83 -19.44
C ARG A 40 8.28 -4.46 -18.64
N ASP A 41 9.45 -4.98 -19.03
CA ASP A 41 10.71 -4.68 -18.36
C ASP A 41 11.02 -3.17 -18.42
N LEU A 42 10.77 -2.53 -19.56
CA LEU A 42 10.88 -1.08 -19.70
C LEU A 42 9.98 -0.33 -18.70
N ILE A 43 8.74 -0.80 -18.48
CA ILE A 43 7.79 -0.18 -17.56
C ILE A 43 8.14 -0.42 -16.08
N TYR A 44 8.59 -1.62 -15.73
CA TYR A 44 8.90 -1.99 -14.34
C TYR A 44 10.26 -1.48 -13.87
N HIS A 45 11.27 -1.52 -14.74
CA HIS A 45 12.67 -1.25 -14.39
C HIS A 45 13.22 0.03 -15.03
N GLY A 46 12.48 0.68 -15.92
CA GLY A 46 12.91 1.93 -16.56
C GLY A 46 13.03 3.11 -15.60
N LYS A 47 12.49 3.03 -14.38
CA LYS A 47 12.54 4.10 -13.37
C LYS A 47 13.87 4.16 -12.60
N ASP A 48 14.63 3.07 -12.54
CA ASP A 48 15.84 2.99 -11.70
C ASP A 48 17.08 3.63 -12.36
N LYS A 49 16.99 4.01 -13.64
CA LYS A 49 18.08 4.63 -14.39
C LYS A 49 18.03 6.16 -14.30
N ALA A 50 18.53 6.70 -13.18
CA ALA A 50 19.08 8.05 -12.91
C ALA A 50 18.45 9.36 -13.48
N GLU A 51 17.62 9.34 -14.52
CA GLU A 51 16.86 10.48 -15.01
C GLU A 51 15.37 10.10 -14.96
N GLN A 52 14.62 10.72 -14.05
CA GLN A 52 13.17 10.52 -13.82
C GLN A 52 12.30 11.00 -15.01
N ARG A 53 12.70 10.75 -16.25
CA ARG A 53 11.90 11.12 -17.41
C ARG A 53 10.69 10.19 -17.50
N PRO A 54 9.48 10.73 -17.66
CA PRO A 54 8.31 9.89 -17.90
C PRO A 54 8.50 9.08 -19.19
N LEU A 55 8.28 7.76 -19.13
CA LEU A 55 8.37 6.84 -20.29
C LEU A 55 7.57 7.29 -21.51
N ILE A 56 6.52 8.07 -21.29
CA ILE A 56 5.74 8.74 -22.33
C ILE A 56 5.49 10.17 -21.84
N PRO A 57 6.22 11.17 -22.36
CA PRO A 57 5.99 12.57 -22.01
C PRO A 57 4.66 13.03 -22.63
N THR A 58 3.79 13.61 -21.80
CA THR A 58 2.47 14.13 -22.19
C THR A 58 2.25 15.53 -21.60
N SER A 59 3.33 16.26 -21.39
CA SER A 59 3.34 17.58 -20.76
C SER A 59 3.04 18.68 -21.76
N THR A 60 3.36 18.47 -23.04
CA THR A 60 3.18 19.49 -24.09
C THR A 60 2.44 18.93 -25.32
N ILE A 61 1.84 19.83 -26.10
CA ILE A 61 1.17 19.47 -27.36
C ILE A 61 2.21 19.03 -28.40
N GLU A 62 3.39 19.63 -28.38
CA GLU A 62 4.52 19.35 -29.26
C GLU A 62 5.01 17.90 -29.09
N GLU A 63 5.06 17.39 -27.85
CA GLU A 63 5.35 15.98 -27.56
C GLU A 63 4.30 15.06 -28.18
N ILE A 64 3.01 15.36 -27.98
CA ILE A 64 1.90 14.58 -28.54
C ILE A 64 1.96 14.57 -30.08
N LYS A 65 2.24 15.73 -30.69
CA LYS A 65 2.45 15.85 -32.15
C LYS A 65 3.63 15.00 -32.62
N SER A 66 4.76 15.07 -31.93
CA SER A 66 5.96 14.29 -32.23
C SER A 66 5.67 12.79 -32.20
N HIS A 67 5.02 12.31 -31.13
CA HIS A 67 4.60 10.91 -31.03
C HIS A 67 3.64 10.51 -32.15
N THR A 68 2.70 11.38 -32.51
CA THR A 68 1.72 11.12 -33.57
C THR A 68 2.38 11.01 -34.94
N ILE A 69 3.28 11.93 -35.28
CA ILE A 69 4.02 11.91 -36.55
C ILE A 69 4.86 10.64 -36.65
N LEU A 70 5.53 10.26 -35.56
CA LEU A 70 6.32 9.03 -35.48
C LEU A 70 5.44 7.80 -35.68
N ALA A 71 4.31 7.71 -34.96
CA ALA A 71 3.37 6.60 -35.08
C ALA A 71 2.76 6.47 -36.49
N ILE A 72 2.40 7.59 -37.13
CA ILE A 72 1.89 7.60 -38.52
C ILE A 72 2.93 7.05 -39.48
N LYS A 73 4.18 7.53 -39.38
CA LYS A 73 5.27 7.09 -40.25
C LYS A 73 5.55 5.59 -40.12
N GLN A 74 5.48 5.07 -38.89
CA GLN A 74 5.85 3.69 -38.60
C GLN A 74 4.71 2.70 -38.86
N THR A 75 3.47 3.06 -38.55
CA THR A 75 2.33 2.12 -38.65
C THR A 75 1.63 2.13 -40.02
N GLY A 76 1.92 3.12 -40.87
CA GLY A 76 1.22 3.28 -42.16
C GLY A 76 -0.28 3.59 -42.01
N MET A 77 -0.76 3.86 -40.79
CA MET A 77 -2.17 4.11 -40.52
C MET A 77 -2.54 5.54 -40.89
N SER A 78 -2.87 5.76 -42.16
CA SER A 78 -3.35 7.04 -42.69
C SER A 78 -4.65 7.56 -42.02
N ARG A 79 -5.32 6.71 -41.22
CA ARG A 79 -6.52 7.06 -40.43
C ARG A 79 -6.23 7.84 -39.15
N LEU A 80 -4.97 8.02 -38.76
CA LEU A 80 -4.59 8.76 -37.56
C LEU A 80 -4.76 10.29 -37.78
N GLN A 81 -5.99 10.78 -37.91
CA GLN A 81 -6.29 12.20 -38.01
C GLN A 81 -6.46 12.79 -36.62
N ILE A 82 -5.36 13.18 -35.97
CA ILE A 82 -5.48 14.23 -34.96
C ILE A 82 -5.82 15.50 -35.75
N PRO A 83 -6.92 16.22 -35.43
CA PRO A 83 -7.17 17.54 -35.97
C PRO A 83 -6.07 18.47 -35.44
N LEU A 84 -4.91 18.41 -36.07
CA LEU A 84 -3.81 19.34 -35.91
C LEU A 84 -4.26 20.58 -36.67
N THR A 85 -5.05 21.43 -36.01
CA THR A 85 -5.55 22.67 -36.58
C THR A 85 -4.36 23.59 -36.91
N THR A 86 -3.81 23.42 -38.10
CA THR A 86 -2.97 24.42 -38.74
C THR A 86 -3.92 25.36 -39.48
N ASN A 87 -4.24 26.48 -38.83
CA ASN A 87 -4.63 27.75 -39.45
C ASN A 87 -5.87 27.72 -40.35
N SER A 88 -7.09 27.96 -39.84
CA SER A 88 -8.17 28.70 -40.57
C SER A 88 -9.59 28.72 -39.95
N SER A 89 -9.89 28.10 -38.80
CA SER A 89 -11.25 28.19 -38.19
C SER A 89 -11.23 28.73 -36.76
N PRO A 90 -12.11 29.68 -36.38
CA PRO A 90 -12.03 30.43 -35.12
C PRO A 90 -12.79 29.77 -33.95
N THR A 91 -13.05 28.47 -33.98
CA THR A 91 -13.53 27.72 -32.80
C THR A 91 -12.42 26.84 -32.25
N PRO A 92 -11.62 27.34 -31.28
CA PRO A 92 -10.58 26.55 -30.64
C PRO A 92 -11.24 25.51 -29.74
N ARG A 93 -11.09 24.22 -30.06
CA ARG A 93 -11.16 23.21 -28.99
C ARG A 93 -9.98 23.45 -28.06
N PRO A 94 -10.18 23.48 -26.73
CA PRO A 94 -9.10 23.86 -25.84
C PRO A 94 -7.96 22.84 -25.92
N PRO A 95 -6.70 23.30 -26.03
CA PRO A 95 -5.47 22.53 -25.76
C PRO A 95 -5.58 21.53 -24.60
N GLU A 96 -6.38 21.88 -23.60
CA GLU A 96 -6.62 21.12 -22.38
C GLU A 96 -7.36 19.79 -22.61
N GLU A 97 -8.31 19.70 -23.54
CA GLU A 97 -9.02 18.43 -23.84
C GLU A 97 -8.07 17.38 -24.44
N LEU A 98 -7.14 17.82 -25.29
CA LEU A 98 -6.14 16.94 -25.88
C LEU A 98 -5.14 16.45 -24.83
N LEU A 99 -4.69 17.36 -23.95
CA LEU A 99 -3.80 17.01 -22.83
C LEU A 99 -4.49 16.08 -21.83
N ASP A 100 -5.77 16.29 -21.52
CA ASP A 100 -6.56 15.40 -20.66
C ASP A 100 -6.75 14.01 -21.31
N SER A 101 -7.08 13.96 -22.60
CA SER A 101 -7.17 12.71 -23.36
C SER A 101 -5.84 11.96 -23.36
N ALA A 102 -4.72 12.66 -23.58
CA ALA A 102 -3.38 12.11 -23.50
C ALA A 102 -3.07 11.56 -22.10
N ARG A 103 -3.34 12.32 -21.03
CA ARG A 103 -3.14 11.84 -19.65
C ARG A 103 -3.95 10.58 -19.36
N LYS A 104 -5.23 10.57 -19.74
CA LYS A 104 -6.14 9.42 -19.57
C LYS A 104 -5.65 8.20 -20.36
N ALA A 105 -5.27 8.37 -21.62
CA ALA A 105 -4.76 7.29 -22.47
C ALA A 105 -3.45 6.72 -21.93
N ARG A 106 -2.50 7.57 -21.51
CA ARG A 106 -1.24 7.16 -20.89
C ARG A 106 -1.49 6.37 -19.62
N LYS A 107 -2.33 6.88 -18.71
CA LYS A 107 -2.68 6.19 -17.46
C LYS A 107 -3.30 4.82 -17.75
N TRP A 108 -4.28 4.77 -18.64
CA TRP A 108 -4.96 3.53 -19.01
C TRP A 108 -4.00 2.51 -19.63
N LEU A 109 -3.14 2.91 -20.57
CA LEU A 109 -2.19 2.01 -21.25
C LEU A 109 -1.19 1.40 -20.24
N LEU A 110 -0.59 2.25 -19.40
CA LEU A 110 0.38 1.79 -18.41
C LEU A 110 -0.26 0.88 -17.36
N GLU A 111 -1.46 1.22 -16.88
CA GLU A 111 -2.22 0.36 -15.98
C GLU A 111 -2.57 -0.98 -16.64
N MET A 112 -3.07 -0.96 -17.87
CA MET A 112 -3.42 -2.18 -18.61
C MET A 112 -2.18 -3.09 -18.78
N ILE A 113 -1.03 -2.57 -19.18
CA ILE A 113 0.21 -3.37 -19.30
C ILE A 113 0.67 -3.93 -17.94
N LYS A 114 0.49 -3.19 -16.85
CA LYS A 114 0.77 -3.69 -15.50
C LYS A 114 -0.13 -4.88 -15.14
N TYR A 115 -1.44 -4.76 -15.36
CA TYR A 115 -2.38 -5.82 -15.00
C TYR A 115 -2.29 -7.05 -15.90
N GLN A 116 -1.84 -6.88 -17.15
CA GLN A 116 -1.54 -7.98 -18.06
C GLN A 116 -0.47 -8.96 -17.55
N SER A 117 0.43 -8.54 -16.67
CA SER A 117 1.45 -9.43 -16.10
C SER A 117 0.85 -10.58 -15.28
N PHE A 118 -0.41 -10.45 -14.87
CA PHE A 118 -1.17 -11.43 -14.10
C PHE A 118 -2.06 -12.33 -14.97
N LEU A 119 -2.18 -12.04 -16.27
CA LEU A 119 -2.86 -12.94 -17.20
C LEU A 119 -1.92 -14.09 -17.57
N ASP A 120 -2.50 -15.27 -17.77
CA ASP A 120 -1.74 -16.46 -18.09
C ASP A 120 -1.04 -16.34 -19.46
N ARG A 121 0.04 -17.10 -19.62
CA ARG A 121 0.76 -17.14 -20.90
C ARG A 121 -0.15 -17.65 -22.03
N GLY A 122 -1.10 -18.53 -21.72
CA GLY A 122 -2.06 -19.08 -22.68
C GLY A 122 -2.94 -18.00 -23.30
N HIS A 123 -3.43 -17.05 -22.51
CA HIS A 123 -4.16 -15.88 -23.00
C HIS A 123 -3.40 -15.11 -24.09
N PHE A 124 -2.12 -14.77 -23.85
CA PHE A 124 -1.34 -14.04 -24.85
C PHE A 124 -1.00 -14.88 -26.08
N VAL A 125 -0.82 -16.20 -25.94
CA VAL A 125 -0.66 -17.10 -27.09
C VAL A 125 -1.90 -17.07 -27.97
N ARG A 126 -3.10 -17.15 -27.39
CA ARG A 126 -4.38 -17.05 -28.13
C ARG A 126 -4.52 -15.70 -28.81
N LEU A 127 -4.26 -14.60 -28.09
CA LEU A 127 -4.30 -13.24 -28.63
C LEU A 127 -3.35 -13.05 -29.81
N PHE A 128 -2.05 -13.36 -29.64
CA PHE A 128 -1.08 -13.16 -30.72
C PHE A 128 -1.30 -14.09 -31.89
N ARG A 129 -1.79 -15.31 -31.65
CA ARG A 129 -2.20 -16.20 -32.73
C ARG A 129 -3.35 -15.57 -33.53
N SER A 130 -4.35 -15.00 -32.87
CA SER A 130 -5.45 -14.33 -33.57
C SER A 130 -4.96 -13.14 -34.42
N ILE A 131 -3.98 -12.38 -33.92
CA ILE A 131 -3.36 -11.26 -34.64
C ILE A 131 -2.60 -11.74 -35.88
N VAL A 132 -1.86 -12.86 -35.79
CA VAL A 132 -1.06 -13.40 -36.89
C VAL A 132 -1.93 -14.05 -37.98
N VAL A 133 -3.04 -14.69 -37.58
CA VAL A 133 -3.94 -15.40 -38.51
C VAL A 133 -4.91 -14.45 -39.20
N LEU A 134 -5.39 -13.41 -38.50
CA LEU A 134 -6.31 -12.43 -39.07
C LEU A 134 -5.52 -11.36 -39.82
N GLU A 135 -5.90 -11.05 -41.05
CA GLU A 135 -5.37 -9.89 -41.77
C GLU A 135 -6.11 -8.60 -41.39
N PRO A 136 -5.43 -7.43 -41.38
CA PRO A 136 -6.11 -6.13 -41.36
C PRO A 136 -7.11 -6.05 -42.52
N PRO A 137 -8.38 -5.61 -42.32
CA PRO A 137 -8.86 -4.73 -41.26
C PRO A 137 -9.63 -5.43 -40.12
N ASN A 138 -9.58 -6.75 -40.00
CA ASN A 138 -10.48 -7.51 -39.12
C ASN A 138 -10.08 -7.51 -37.64
N TRP A 139 -9.08 -6.72 -37.25
CA TRP A 139 -8.61 -6.63 -35.88
C TRP A 139 -9.54 -5.79 -35.01
N THR A 140 -9.74 -6.26 -33.79
CA THR A 140 -10.28 -5.43 -32.71
C THR A 140 -9.27 -4.36 -32.31
N ASP A 141 -9.76 -3.26 -31.72
CA ASP A 141 -8.95 -2.17 -31.17
C ASP A 141 -7.83 -2.67 -30.25
N LEU A 142 -8.11 -3.67 -29.39
CA LEU A 142 -7.12 -4.22 -28.47
C LEU A 142 -6.09 -5.09 -29.22
N GLN A 143 -6.50 -5.92 -30.19
CA GLN A 143 -5.56 -6.67 -31.04
C GLN A 143 -4.60 -5.72 -31.77
N GLN A 144 -5.13 -4.62 -32.31
CA GLN A 144 -4.33 -3.59 -32.96
C GLN A 144 -3.34 -2.95 -31.99
N MET A 145 -3.75 -2.64 -30.75
CA MET A 145 -2.85 -2.11 -29.73
C MET A 145 -1.73 -3.10 -29.40
N TYR A 146 -2.04 -4.38 -29.19
CA TYR A 146 -1.03 -5.38 -28.88
C TYR A 146 -0.10 -5.68 -30.06
N TYR A 147 -0.61 -5.64 -31.29
CA TYR A 147 0.22 -5.69 -32.49
C TYR A 147 1.22 -4.53 -32.49
N VAL A 148 0.75 -3.29 -32.29
CA VAL A 148 1.63 -2.10 -32.23
C VAL A 148 2.64 -2.18 -31.08
N LEU A 149 2.25 -2.71 -29.92
CA LEU A 149 3.18 -2.91 -28.80
C LEU A 149 4.28 -3.93 -29.09
N THR A 150 4.07 -4.84 -30.05
CA THR A 150 4.94 -6.01 -30.23
C THR A 150 5.51 -6.21 -31.63
N ASN A 151 5.13 -5.39 -32.60
CA ASN A 151 5.70 -5.42 -33.96
C ASN A 151 7.11 -4.82 -33.97
N ASP A 152 8.12 -5.62 -34.28
CA ASP A 152 9.54 -5.22 -34.32
C ASP A 152 9.86 -4.24 -35.47
N GLU A 153 9.03 -4.17 -36.50
CA GLU A 153 9.17 -3.17 -37.58
C GLU A 153 9.00 -1.72 -37.10
N LEU A 154 8.35 -1.52 -35.95
CA LEU A 154 8.14 -0.19 -35.35
C LEU A 154 9.36 0.30 -34.54
N GLY A 155 10.42 -0.48 -34.46
CA GLY A 155 11.66 -0.16 -33.76
C GLY A 155 11.72 -0.71 -32.34
N ASP A 156 12.43 0.02 -31.47
CA ASP A 156 12.65 -0.36 -30.07
C ASP A 156 11.37 -0.36 -29.21
N GLU A 157 11.49 -0.80 -27.96
CA GLU A 157 10.43 -0.84 -26.96
C GLU A 157 9.76 0.54 -26.76
N GLU A 158 10.56 1.61 -26.76
CA GLU A 158 10.06 2.96 -26.51
C GLU A 158 9.21 3.47 -27.67
N ASN A 159 9.63 3.24 -28.92
CA ASN A 159 8.87 3.64 -30.10
C ASN A 159 7.56 2.85 -30.22
N ARG A 160 7.58 1.55 -29.93
CA ARG A 160 6.36 0.71 -29.87
C ARG A 160 5.38 1.21 -28.80
N LEU A 161 5.87 1.56 -27.62
CA LEU A 161 5.06 2.11 -26.54
C LEU A 161 4.44 3.47 -26.91
N ARG A 162 5.21 4.35 -27.55
CA ARG A 162 4.73 5.65 -28.07
C ARG A 162 3.67 5.48 -29.15
N ALA A 163 3.86 4.54 -30.08
CA ALA A 163 2.87 4.24 -31.11
C ALA A 163 1.56 3.69 -30.52
N ALA A 164 1.65 2.79 -29.54
CA ALA A 164 0.48 2.26 -28.83
C ALA A 164 -0.25 3.36 -28.06
N PHE A 165 0.48 4.29 -27.44
CA PHE A 165 -0.11 5.45 -26.77
C PHE A 165 -0.94 6.33 -27.73
N VAL A 166 -0.40 6.64 -28.91
CA VAL A 166 -1.12 7.42 -29.92
C VAL A 166 -2.41 6.70 -30.34
N LEU A 167 -2.33 5.39 -30.57
CA LEU A 167 -3.51 4.56 -30.89
C LEU A 167 -4.56 4.63 -29.76
N CYS A 168 -4.17 4.42 -28.50
CA CYS A 168 -5.08 4.46 -27.36
C CYS A 168 -5.74 5.84 -27.18
N MET A 169 -4.99 6.92 -27.38
CA MET A 169 -5.48 8.29 -27.29
C MET A 169 -6.54 8.56 -28.37
N GLN A 170 -6.28 8.16 -29.62
CA GLN A 170 -7.21 8.38 -30.72
C GLN A 170 -8.45 7.51 -30.64
N GLY A 171 -8.29 6.23 -30.26
CA GLY A 171 -9.40 5.31 -30.01
C GLY A 171 -10.17 5.59 -28.72
N ARG A 172 -9.74 6.58 -27.92
CA ARG A 172 -10.31 6.93 -26.61
C ARG A 172 -10.43 5.72 -25.68
N PHE A 173 -9.41 4.88 -25.64
CA PHE A 173 -9.43 3.60 -24.94
C PHE A 173 -9.73 3.75 -23.45
N ALA A 174 -9.22 4.82 -22.83
CA ALA A 174 -9.47 5.11 -21.42
C ALA A 174 -10.97 5.22 -21.07
N SER A 175 -11.77 5.77 -21.98
CA SER A 175 -13.22 5.88 -21.80
C SER A 175 -13.95 4.63 -22.29
N ARG A 176 -13.56 4.11 -23.47
CA ARG A 176 -14.24 2.97 -24.11
C ARG A 176 -14.04 1.66 -23.36
N TYR A 177 -12.83 1.44 -22.85
CA TYR A 177 -12.41 0.21 -22.18
C TYR A 177 -12.21 0.38 -20.67
N LYS A 178 -12.98 1.31 -20.05
CA LYS A 178 -12.92 1.57 -18.61
C LYS A 178 -13.35 0.33 -17.81
N THR A 179 -14.39 -0.36 -18.28
CA THR A 179 -14.95 -1.54 -17.62
C THR A 179 -14.00 -2.73 -17.68
N GLU A 180 -13.33 -2.93 -18.80
CA GLU A 180 -12.36 -4.00 -19.04
C GLU A 180 -11.11 -3.79 -18.17
N LEU A 181 -10.65 -2.55 -18.04
CA LEU A 181 -9.57 -2.23 -17.10
C LEU A 181 -10.00 -2.49 -15.64
N LYS A 182 -11.25 -2.17 -15.29
CA LYS A 182 -11.81 -2.49 -13.96
C LYS A 182 -11.85 -4.00 -13.73
N LYS A 183 -12.31 -4.80 -14.71
CA LYS A 183 -12.29 -6.27 -14.65
C LYS A 183 -10.87 -6.82 -14.57
N ALA A 184 -9.91 -6.25 -15.29
CA ALA A 184 -8.50 -6.62 -15.20
C ALA A 184 -7.98 -6.40 -13.78
N LYS A 185 -8.26 -5.23 -13.20
CA LYS A 185 -7.91 -4.89 -11.81
C LYS A 185 -8.53 -5.87 -10.82
N GLU A 186 -9.82 -6.15 -10.96
CA GLU A 186 -10.55 -7.09 -10.11
C GLU A 186 -9.99 -8.51 -10.26
N HIS A 187 -9.66 -8.97 -11.46
CA HIS A 187 -9.07 -10.29 -11.67
C HIS A 187 -7.67 -10.41 -11.06
N VAL A 188 -6.81 -9.40 -11.26
CA VAL A 188 -5.50 -9.32 -10.60
C VAL A 188 -5.67 -9.33 -9.08
N TYR A 189 -6.64 -8.56 -8.58
CA TYR A 189 -6.96 -8.52 -7.16
C TYR A 189 -7.42 -9.89 -6.65
N LEU A 190 -8.36 -10.54 -7.33
CA LEU A 190 -8.88 -11.86 -6.96
C LEU A 190 -7.81 -12.96 -7.05
N ASN A 191 -6.91 -12.92 -8.05
CA ASN A 191 -5.79 -13.86 -8.13
C ASN A 191 -4.74 -13.60 -7.05
N SER A 192 -4.46 -12.33 -6.75
CA SER A 192 -3.59 -11.95 -5.62
C SER A 192 -4.23 -12.35 -4.29
N LEU A 193 -5.55 -12.24 -4.18
CA LEU A 193 -6.34 -12.75 -3.07
C LEU A 193 -6.36 -14.28 -3.03
N GLN A 194 -6.41 -15.00 -4.15
CA GLN A 194 -6.35 -16.47 -4.16
C GLN A 194 -4.97 -16.97 -3.72
N GLN A 195 -3.91 -16.28 -4.13
CA GLN A 195 -2.57 -16.47 -3.58
C GLN A 195 -2.55 -16.15 -2.08
N LEU A 196 -3.35 -15.17 -1.61
CA LEU A 196 -3.54 -14.91 -0.19
C LEU A 196 -4.52 -15.84 0.53
N LEU A 197 -5.44 -16.51 -0.15
CA LEU A 197 -6.36 -17.47 0.45
C LEU A 197 -5.64 -18.80 0.70
N HIS A 198 -4.43 -18.95 0.16
CA HIS A 198 -3.43 -19.91 0.62
C HIS A 198 -2.58 -19.37 1.78
N THR A 199 -2.79 -18.12 2.21
CA THR A 199 -2.21 -17.61 3.45
C THR A 199 -2.95 -18.22 4.62
N ASP A 200 -2.16 -18.66 5.59
CA ASP A 200 -2.59 -19.18 6.88
C ASP A 200 -3.81 -18.39 7.43
N PRO A 201 -4.92 -19.02 7.85
CA PRO A 201 -6.03 -18.34 8.52
C PRO A 201 -5.60 -17.39 9.64
N VAL A 202 -4.46 -17.69 10.26
CA VAL A 202 -3.80 -16.82 11.25
C VAL A 202 -3.41 -15.45 10.69
N MET A 203 -3.03 -15.37 9.42
CA MET A 203 -2.68 -14.10 8.76
C MET A 203 -3.92 -13.25 8.48
N MET A 204 -5.03 -13.86 8.05
CA MET A 204 -6.29 -13.13 7.87
C MET A 204 -6.79 -12.57 9.20
N GLU A 205 -6.81 -13.39 10.26
CA GLU A 205 -7.13 -12.93 11.62
C GLU A 205 -6.20 -11.79 12.05
N ALA A 206 -4.91 -11.86 11.71
CA ALA A 206 -3.98 -10.80 12.06
C ALA A 206 -4.25 -9.51 11.25
N MET A 207 -4.63 -9.60 9.97
CA MET A 207 -5.00 -8.45 9.13
C MET A 207 -6.26 -7.76 9.64
N ASP A 208 -7.30 -8.52 9.99
CA ASP A 208 -8.52 -7.98 10.60
C ASP A 208 -8.18 -7.24 11.91
N ASN A 209 -7.35 -7.86 12.77
CA ASN A 209 -6.89 -7.22 14.00
C ASN A 209 -6.07 -5.95 13.74
N ALA A 210 -5.27 -5.91 12.67
CA ALA A 210 -4.48 -4.74 12.31
C ALA A 210 -5.38 -3.59 11.82
N GLN A 211 -6.42 -3.90 11.04
CA GLN A 211 -7.43 -2.95 10.62
C GLN A 211 -8.21 -2.38 11.80
N ASP A 212 -8.79 -3.25 12.64
CA ASP A 212 -9.54 -2.84 13.84
C ASP A 212 -8.71 -1.91 14.74
N LYS A 213 -7.40 -2.19 14.84
CA LYS A 213 -6.47 -1.36 15.59
C LYS A 213 -6.18 -0.02 14.93
N ALA A 214 -5.97 0.00 13.62
CA ALA A 214 -5.72 1.22 12.86
C ALA A 214 -6.92 2.16 12.94
N ASP A 215 -8.13 1.63 12.75
CA ASP A 215 -9.38 2.38 12.87
C ASP A 215 -9.63 2.88 14.31
N GLY A 216 -9.09 2.16 15.30
CA GLY A 216 -9.13 2.51 16.72
C GLY A 216 -8.00 3.42 17.20
N VAL A 217 -7.11 3.91 16.33
CA VAL A 217 -6.02 4.79 16.77
C VAL A 217 -6.55 6.17 17.16
N ILE A 218 -6.48 6.47 18.47
CA ILE A 218 -6.85 7.79 19.00
C ILE A 218 -5.60 8.61 19.32
N ILE A 219 -4.55 7.99 19.86
CA ILE A 219 -3.38 8.71 20.37
C ILE A 219 -2.04 8.24 19.79
N ASP A 220 -1.98 7.05 19.18
CA ASP A 220 -0.72 6.47 18.71
C ASP A 220 -0.07 7.26 17.56
N HIS A 221 -0.78 8.21 16.94
CA HIS A 221 -0.20 9.13 15.96
C HIS A 221 0.64 10.26 16.59
N PHE A 222 0.44 10.59 17.89
CA PHE A 222 1.23 11.62 18.61
C PHE A 222 1.82 11.17 19.94
N ALA A 223 1.46 9.99 20.44
CA ALA A 223 1.95 9.43 21.69
C ALA A 223 2.57 8.05 21.44
N CYS A 224 3.62 7.72 22.18
CA CYS A 224 4.34 6.45 22.00
C CYS A 224 4.59 5.79 23.36
N ALA A 225 4.50 4.47 23.40
CA ALA A 225 4.92 3.67 24.55
C ALA A 225 6.40 3.91 24.87
N ILE A 226 6.74 3.93 26.15
CA ILE A 226 8.09 4.27 26.63
C ILE A 226 8.68 3.15 27.50
N PRO A 227 10.02 3.02 27.58
CA PRO A 227 10.66 2.05 28.47
C PRO A 227 10.33 2.31 29.94
N LEU A 228 10.05 1.25 30.69
CA LEU A 228 9.71 1.36 32.11
C LEU A 228 10.93 1.67 32.98
N TYR A 229 12.07 1.05 32.67
CA TYR A 229 13.24 1.11 33.56
C TYR A 229 13.73 2.54 33.84
N PRO A 230 13.98 3.41 32.83
CA PRO A 230 14.41 4.78 33.10
C PRO A 230 13.34 5.60 33.83
N HIS A 231 12.06 5.33 33.56
CA HIS A 231 10.92 6.07 34.09
C HIS A 231 10.40 5.63 35.45
N ILE A 232 10.83 4.47 35.94
CA ILE A 232 10.51 4.01 37.30
C ILE A 232 11.71 4.22 38.22
N THR A 233 12.94 4.07 37.72
CA THR A 233 14.13 4.08 38.59
C THR A 233 14.75 5.46 38.82
N GLN A 234 14.49 6.45 37.96
CA GLN A 234 15.16 7.76 38.01
C GLN A 234 14.27 8.88 38.56
N THR A 235 13.02 8.55 38.84
CA THR A 235 11.91 9.48 39.04
C THR A 235 11.31 9.29 40.43
N SER A 236 10.68 10.33 40.97
CA SER A 236 10.07 10.25 42.30
C SER A 236 8.89 9.26 42.30
N SER A 237 8.50 8.73 43.46
CA SER A 237 7.39 7.77 43.55
C SER A 237 6.05 8.30 43.02
N GLU A 238 5.92 9.61 42.82
CA GLU A 238 4.73 10.26 42.22
C GLU A 238 4.68 10.13 40.69
N GLU A 239 5.79 9.81 40.03
CA GLU A 239 5.88 9.63 38.56
C GLU A 239 5.73 8.16 38.14
N GLU A 240 5.64 7.23 39.10
CA GLU A 240 5.35 5.80 38.85
C GLU A 240 3.85 5.54 38.58
N SER A 241 3.00 6.55 38.77
CA SER A 241 1.55 6.47 38.59
C SER A 241 1.03 7.42 37.50
N CYS A 242 -0.06 7.02 36.88
CA CYS A 242 -0.74 7.83 35.88
C CYS A 242 -1.34 9.08 36.55
N SER A 243 -0.98 10.27 36.11
CA SER A 243 -1.49 11.50 36.74
C SER A 243 -3.01 11.73 36.56
N ILE A 244 -3.69 10.94 35.71
CA ILE A 244 -5.14 11.00 35.48
C ILE A 244 -5.88 10.10 36.48
N CYS A 245 -5.55 8.80 36.52
CA CYS A 245 -6.26 7.82 37.35
C CYS A 245 -5.56 7.50 38.67
N GLN A 246 -4.30 7.95 38.84
CA GLN A 246 -3.43 7.72 40.00
C GLN A 246 -3.05 6.24 40.23
N ASN A 247 -3.34 5.36 39.27
CA ASN A 247 -2.92 3.96 39.32
C ASN A 247 -1.46 3.80 38.90
N SER A 248 -0.76 2.85 39.50
CA SER A 248 0.60 2.47 39.11
C SER A 248 0.62 1.82 37.72
N HIS A 249 1.65 2.13 36.94
CA HIS A 249 1.84 1.57 35.60
C HIS A 249 2.27 0.10 35.58
N VAL A 250 2.69 -0.46 36.73
CA VAL A 250 3.33 -1.79 36.82
C VAL A 250 2.80 -2.66 37.96
N ASP A 251 1.59 -2.41 38.43
CA ASP A 251 1.00 -3.18 39.54
C ASP A 251 0.41 -4.52 39.07
N PHE A 252 1.25 -5.54 39.01
CA PHE A 252 0.85 -6.92 38.73
C PHE A 252 0.02 -7.57 39.84
N ALA A 253 -0.05 -6.99 41.04
CA ALA A 253 -0.80 -7.56 42.15
C ALA A 253 -2.30 -7.26 42.03
N THR A 254 -2.64 -6.05 41.57
CA THR A 254 -4.04 -5.60 41.46
C THR A 254 -4.58 -5.60 40.04
N SER A 255 -3.71 -5.50 39.02
CA SER A 255 -4.11 -5.35 37.62
C SER A 255 -3.82 -6.59 36.78
N THR A 256 -4.71 -6.90 35.84
CA THR A 256 -4.46 -7.97 34.88
C THR A 256 -3.46 -7.53 33.81
N VAL A 257 -2.79 -8.48 33.14
CA VAL A 257 -1.90 -8.17 32.00
C VAL A 257 -2.65 -7.42 30.89
N LYS A 258 -3.94 -7.72 30.70
CA LYS A 258 -4.77 -7.01 29.73
C LYS A 258 -4.91 -5.54 30.11
N ASP A 259 -5.17 -5.25 31.38
CA ASP A 259 -5.35 -3.88 31.87
C ASP A 259 -4.03 -3.10 31.83
N LEU A 260 -2.92 -3.72 32.25
CA LEU A 260 -1.58 -3.14 32.18
C LEU A 260 -1.15 -2.83 30.74
N LEU A 261 -1.52 -3.66 29.76
CA LEU A 261 -1.26 -3.39 28.35
C LEU A 261 -2.17 -2.28 27.80
N ALA A 262 -3.43 -2.24 28.23
CA ALA A 262 -4.39 -1.23 27.79
C ALA A 262 -4.05 0.16 28.33
N ASP A 263 -3.58 0.26 29.57
CA ASP A 263 -3.18 1.51 30.22
C ASP A 263 -1.66 1.68 30.37
N TYR A 264 -0.90 1.02 29.49
CA TYR A 264 0.55 1.12 29.47
C TYR A 264 1.00 2.59 29.33
N PRO A 265 2.09 3.02 30.00
CA PRO A 265 2.53 4.41 29.94
C PRO A 265 2.97 4.82 28.53
N VAL A 266 2.42 5.94 28.07
CA VAL A 266 2.73 6.57 26.79
C VAL A 266 3.15 8.02 26.98
N ARG A 267 4.12 8.47 26.20
CA ARG A 267 4.64 9.84 26.21
C ARG A 267 4.03 10.65 25.08
N ILE A 268 3.46 11.81 25.39
CA ILE A 268 3.00 12.78 24.40
C ILE A 268 4.21 13.45 23.75
N LYS A 269 4.41 13.25 22.44
CA LYS A 269 5.62 13.70 21.74
C LYS A 269 5.82 15.21 21.71
N TYR A 270 4.74 15.97 21.84
CA TYR A 270 4.82 17.43 21.83
C TYR A 270 5.28 18.03 23.16
N CYS A 271 5.14 17.34 24.29
CA CYS A 271 5.43 17.92 25.60
C CYS A 271 6.19 17.03 26.58
N GLY A 272 6.40 15.76 26.26
CA GLY A 272 7.16 14.84 27.09
C GLY A 272 6.37 14.24 28.27
N HIS A 273 5.19 14.76 28.60
CA HIS A 273 4.39 14.21 29.70
C HIS A 273 3.89 12.79 29.40
N VAL A 274 3.87 11.98 30.45
CA VAL A 274 3.55 10.55 30.43
C VAL A 274 2.19 10.32 31.08
N PHE A 275 1.39 9.46 30.47
CA PHE A 275 0.08 9.06 31.00
C PHE A 275 -0.18 7.59 30.68
N GLY A 276 -1.12 6.97 31.40
CA GLY A 276 -1.68 5.70 30.99
C GLY A 276 -2.40 5.85 29.64
N LYS A 277 -2.16 4.90 28.74
CA LYS A 277 -2.71 4.94 27.37
C LYS A 277 -4.23 5.07 27.33
N SER A 278 -4.95 4.17 27.97
CA SER A 278 -6.42 4.20 28.02
C SER A 278 -6.95 5.47 28.68
N CYS A 279 -6.26 5.97 29.72
CA CYS A 279 -6.61 7.23 30.36
C CYS A 279 -6.49 8.42 29.39
N LEU A 280 -5.43 8.46 28.59
CA LEU A 280 -5.23 9.52 27.61
C LEU A 280 -6.20 9.38 26.42
N GLU A 281 -6.49 8.17 25.94
CA GLU A 281 -7.52 7.93 24.91
C GLU A 281 -8.91 8.40 25.40
N GLN A 282 -9.28 8.09 26.65
CA GLN A 282 -10.53 8.55 27.26
C GLN A 282 -10.54 10.07 27.40
N TRP A 283 -9.42 10.68 27.79
CA TRP A 283 -9.29 12.13 27.87
C TRP A 283 -9.58 12.78 26.51
N MET A 284 -8.96 12.30 25.43
CA MET A 284 -9.11 12.87 24.09
C MET A 284 -10.50 12.68 23.47
N THR A 285 -11.24 11.65 23.88
CA THR A 285 -12.58 11.32 23.32
C THR A 285 -13.75 11.89 24.12
N THR A 286 -13.55 12.32 25.37
CA THR A 286 -14.62 12.83 26.22
C THR A 286 -15.18 14.15 25.68
N GLN A 287 -16.43 14.14 25.20
CA GLN A 287 -17.10 15.34 24.69
C GLN A 287 -17.44 16.33 25.81
N VAL A 288 -17.23 17.62 25.56
CA VAL A 288 -17.49 18.68 26.55
C VAL A 288 -18.99 18.97 26.64
N LEU A 289 -19.53 19.05 27.87
CA LEU A 289 -20.82 19.69 28.14
C LEU A 289 -20.80 21.21 27.93
N ASN A 290 -19.61 21.83 27.87
CA ASN A 290 -19.43 23.27 27.69
C ASN A 290 -18.09 23.62 27.01
N PRO A 291 -18.03 23.68 25.66
CA PRO A 291 -16.78 23.83 24.88
C PRO A 291 -16.00 25.13 25.14
N ALA A 292 -16.58 26.10 25.87
CA ALA A 292 -15.93 27.37 26.17
C ALA A 292 -14.89 27.32 27.31
N LYS A 293 -14.79 26.22 28.08
CA LYS A 293 -13.92 26.17 29.28
C LYS A 293 -12.69 25.28 29.16
N ILE A 294 -12.76 24.13 28.50
CA ILE A 294 -11.65 23.18 28.38
C ILE A 294 -11.79 22.47 27.03
N ASN A 295 -10.75 22.54 26.20
CA ASN A 295 -10.65 21.71 25.00
C ASN A 295 -9.86 20.45 25.37
N TYR A 296 -10.51 19.29 25.36
CA TYR A 296 -9.87 18.01 25.75
C TYR A 296 -8.88 17.47 24.70
N THR A 297 -8.57 18.25 23.67
CA THR A 297 -7.45 18.01 22.75
C THR A 297 -6.13 18.63 23.24
N GLN A 298 -6.01 18.86 24.54
CA GLN A 298 -4.83 19.41 25.19
C GLN A 298 -4.24 18.41 26.17
N CYS A 299 -2.92 18.47 26.35
CA CYS A 299 -2.23 17.69 27.38
C CYS A 299 -2.85 17.96 28.77
N PRO A 300 -3.25 16.92 29.53
CA PRO A 300 -3.87 17.09 30.86
C PRO A 300 -3.01 17.87 31.85
N MET A 301 -1.68 17.79 31.72
CA MET A 301 -0.73 18.36 32.68
C MET A 301 -0.32 19.79 32.33
N CYS A 302 0.15 20.05 31.10
CA CYS A 302 0.64 21.37 30.70
C CYS A 302 -0.29 22.18 29.79
N ARG A 303 -1.45 21.61 29.42
CA ARG A 303 -2.46 22.23 28.55
C ARG A 303 -1.95 22.60 27.14
N ARG A 304 -0.81 22.06 26.72
CA ARG A 304 -0.32 22.20 25.34
C ARG A 304 -1.33 21.59 24.38
N GLN A 305 -1.71 22.33 23.34
CA GLN A 305 -2.64 21.87 22.31
C GLN A 305 -2.03 20.74 21.46
N ILE A 306 -2.83 19.72 21.15
CA ILE A 306 -2.42 18.49 20.44
C ILE A 306 -3.14 18.36 19.09
N SER A 307 -4.45 18.65 19.01
CA SER A 307 -5.30 18.36 17.83
C SER A 307 -4.86 19.00 16.51
N ASP A 308 -4.14 20.12 16.57
CA ASP A 308 -3.82 20.93 15.40
C ASP A 308 -2.32 20.83 15.05
N LEU A 309 -1.60 19.91 15.70
CA LEU A 309 -0.18 19.66 15.45
C LEU A 309 -0.03 18.50 14.48
N GLU A 310 0.82 18.68 13.48
CA GLU A 310 1.19 17.60 12.57
C GLU A 310 1.83 16.45 13.36
N PRO A 311 1.31 15.22 13.20
CA PRO A 311 1.87 14.06 13.87
C PRO A 311 3.33 13.87 13.44
N PRO A 312 4.22 13.52 14.37
CA PRO A 312 5.58 13.16 14.00
C PRO A 312 5.54 11.99 13.02
N MET A 313 6.27 12.16 11.92
CA MET A 313 6.32 11.16 10.86
C MET A 313 7.15 9.95 11.31
N LEU A 314 6.84 8.80 10.71
CA LEU A 314 7.76 7.67 10.73
C LEU A 314 9.06 8.04 9.98
N PRO A 315 10.18 7.33 10.22
CA PRO A 315 11.40 7.54 9.46
C PRO A 315 11.16 7.43 7.95
N GLU A 316 11.85 8.27 7.16
CA GLU A 316 11.65 8.35 5.71
C GLU A 316 11.83 6.99 5.02
N ASP A 317 12.77 6.18 5.49
CA ASP A 317 13.03 4.84 4.93
C ASP A 317 11.85 3.88 5.16
N MET A 318 11.14 4.04 6.27
CA MET A 318 9.94 3.27 6.62
C MET A 318 8.77 3.73 5.75
N ILE A 319 8.59 5.04 5.58
CA ILE A 319 7.52 5.63 4.76
C ILE A 319 7.69 5.20 3.30
N ASP A 320 8.91 5.29 2.76
CA ASP A 320 9.21 4.84 1.41
C ASP A 320 8.88 3.35 1.23
N LYS A 321 9.22 2.52 2.21
CA LYS A 321 8.86 1.09 2.21
C LYS A 321 7.35 0.89 2.29
N ILE A 322 6.61 1.64 3.10
CA ILE A 322 5.15 1.53 3.22
C ILE A 322 4.50 1.88 1.87
N GLN A 323 4.89 3.01 1.28
CA GLN A 323 4.31 3.52 0.03
C GLN A 323 4.61 2.63 -1.17
N HIS A 324 5.80 2.02 -1.23
CA HIS A 324 6.25 1.21 -2.36
C HIS A 324 6.15 -0.32 -2.13
N SER A 325 5.76 -0.76 -0.93
CA SER A 325 5.59 -2.18 -0.65
C SER A 325 4.35 -2.73 -1.32
N LYS A 326 4.56 -3.72 -2.21
CA LYS A 326 3.48 -4.53 -2.78
C LYS A 326 2.65 -5.23 -1.70
N PHE A 327 3.27 -5.57 -0.57
CA PHE A 327 2.59 -6.20 0.54
C PHE A 327 1.65 -5.20 1.22
N ILE A 328 2.09 -3.97 1.48
CA ILE A 328 1.22 -2.94 2.08
C ILE A 328 0.11 -2.54 1.11
N GLU A 329 0.40 -2.41 -0.18
CA GLU A 329 -0.63 -2.24 -1.21
C GLU A 329 -1.68 -3.36 -1.16
N GLN A 330 -1.24 -4.59 -0.85
CA GLN A 330 -2.12 -5.74 -0.70
C GLN A 330 -2.91 -5.73 0.61
N VAL A 331 -2.31 -5.32 1.74
CA VAL A 331 -3.00 -5.08 3.01
C VAL A 331 -4.13 -4.07 2.79
N ARG A 332 -3.80 -2.90 2.24
CA ARG A 332 -4.77 -1.84 1.92
C ARG A 332 -5.93 -2.32 1.07
N LYS A 333 -5.67 -3.19 0.10
CA LYS A 333 -6.75 -3.75 -0.74
C LYS A 333 -7.63 -4.76 -0.01
N CYS A 334 -7.10 -5.45 1.00
CA CYS A 334 -7.87 -6.45 1.75
C CYS A 334 -8.62 -5.84 2.94
N THR A 335 -8.10 -4.76 3.52
CA THR A 335 -8.63 -4.10 4.71
C THR A 335 -9.25 -2.74 4.42
N ASP A 336 -9.30 -2.29 3.16
CA ASP A 336 -9.72 -0.95 2.75
C ASP A 336 -8.99 0.22 3.44
N MET A 337 -7.85 -0.05 4.09
CA MET A 337 -7.03 0.98 4.75
C MET A 337 -6.35 1.90 3.73
N ASP A 338 -6.27 3.19 4.03
CA ASP A 338 -5.42 4.14 3.32
C ASP A 338 -3.96 4.14 3.85
N ASP A 339 -3.12 5.02 3.28
CA ASP A 339 -1.71 5.12 3.69
C ASP A 339 -1.56 5.62 5.14
N GLU A 340 -2.40 6.56 5.57
CA GLU A 340 -2.36 7.14 6.92
C GLU A 340 -2.79 6.11 7.97
N GLN A 341 -3.88 5.38 7.70
CA GLN A 341 -4.31 4.26 8.54
C GLN A 341 -3.26 3.14 8.61
N CYS A 342 -2.53 2.87 7.52
CA CYS A 342 -1.41 1.91 7.56
C CYS A 342 -0.27 2.39 8.45
N GLU A 343 0.12 3.67 8.33
CA GLU A 343 1.14 4.26 9.20
C GLU A 343 0.74 4.20 10.67
N ASP A 344 -0.51 4.51 10.98
CA ASP A 344 -1.03 4.49 12.35
C ASP A 344 -1.15 3.07 12.91
N GLY A 345 -1.58 2.10 12.10
CA GLY A 345 -1.54 0.68 12.46
C GLY A 345 -0.12 0.21 12.78
N ILE A 346 0.88 0.65 12.01
CA ILE A 346 2.29 0.36 12.26
C ILE A 346 2.77 0.99 13.57
N LYS A 347 2.50 2.28 13.80
CA LYS A 347 2.86 2.98 15.05
C LYS A 347 2.22 2.30 16.26
N ARG A 348 0.96 1.88 16.16
CA ARG A 348 0.25 1.12 17.19
C ARG A 348 0.96 -0.19 17.52
N VAL A 349 1.32 -0.98 16.51
CA VAL A 349 2.02 -2.26 16.70
C VAL A 349 3.42 -2.05 17.31
N MET A 350 4.14 -0.99 16.93
CA MET A 350 5.40 -0.61 17.57
C MET A 350 5.21 -0.30 19.06
N SER A 351 4.22 0.52 19.40
CA SER A 351 3.90 0.86 20.80
C SER A 351 3.51 -0.38 21.62
N GLU A 352 2.69 -1.28 21.06
CA GLU A 352 2.33 -2.54 21.73
C GLU A 352 3.53 -3.49 21.90
N GLU A 353 4.45 -3.53 20.92
CA GLU A 353 5.67 -4.32 21.04
C GLU A 353 6.55 -3.81 22.20
N ILE A 354 6.73 -2.49 22.32
CA ILE A 354 7.45 -1.87 23.45
C ILE A 354 6.76 -2.26 24.76
N ALA A 355 5.45 -2.04 24.87
CA ALA A 355 4.69 -2.33 26.08
C ALA A 355 4.84 -3.79 26.54
N VAL A 356 4.70 -4.74 25.62
CA VAL A 356 4.84 -6.17 25.93
C VAL A 356 6.27 -6.54 26.33
N LEU A 357 7.29 -6.00 25.65
CA LEU A 357 8.68 -6.31 25.95
C LEU A 357 9.09 -5.76 27.33
N GLU A 358 8.68 -4.55 27.65
CA GLU A 358 9.00 -3.87 28.90
C GLU A 358 8.24 -4.47 30.09
N LEU A 359 6.93 -4.76 29.96
CA LEU A 359 6.19 -5.46 31.01
C LEU A 359 6.76 -6.84 31.29
N ARG A 360 7.26 -7.55 30.26
CA ARG A 360 7.96 -8.83 30.47
C ARG A 360 9.27 -8.64 31.21
N ALA A 361 10.07 -7.64 30.85
CA ALA A 361 11.32 -7.36 31.55
C ALA A 361 11.07 -6.98 33.02
N GLU A 362 10.03 -6.18 33.29
CA GLU A 362 9.68 -5.79 34.65
C GLU A 362 9.10 -6.96 35.45
N PHE A 363 8.28 -7.82 34.84
CA PHE A 363 7.79 -9.04 35.49
C PHE A 363 8.92 -9.98 35.91
N GLU A 364 9.96 -10.15 35.08
CA GLU A 364 11.14 -10.95 35.46
C GLU A 364 11.93 -10.31 36.62
N ARG A 365 12.01 -8.97 36.68
CA ARG A 365 12.61 -8.28 37.82
C ARG A 365 11.78 -8.45 39.09
N PHE A 366 10.46 -8.33 38.98
CA PHE A 366 9.53 -8.55 40.08
C PHE A 366 9.70 -9.95 40.67
N LYS A 367 9.76 -10.98 39.81
CA LYS A 367 9.99 -12.37 40.21
C LYS A 367 11.30 -12.57 40.98
N ASN A 368 12.34 -11.79 40.66
CA ASN A 368 13.64 -11.88 41.33
C ASN A 368 13.71 -11.12 42.67
N ARG A 369 12.71 -10.29 42.99
CA ARG A 369 12.72 -9.43 44.20
C ARG A 369 12.07 -10.08 45.44
N ASP A 370 11.61 -11.33 45.36
CA ASP A 370 10.89 -12.04 46.45
C ASP A 370 9.80 -11.17 47.10
N VAL A 371 9.06 -10.42 46.28
CA VAL A 371 8.01 -9.51 46.77
C VAL A 371 6.81 -10.33 47.24
N GLU A 372 6.46 -10.21 48.52
CA GLU A 372 5.22 -10.75 49.07
C GLU A 372 4.01 -10.12 48.35
N GLY A 373 3.12 -10.93 47.77
CA GLY A 373 1.86 -10.41 47.21
C GLY A 373 1.26 -11.20 46.05
N LEU A 374 2.04 -12.03 45.36
CA LEU A 374 1.53 -12.89 44.28
C LEU A 374 1.80 -14.37 44.58
N ASP A 375 0.74 -15.18 44.55
CA ASP A 375 0.90 -16.63 44.59
C ASP A 375 1.53 -17.16 43.27
N GLU A 376 2.13 -18.35 43.31
CA GLU A 376 2.74 -18.96 42.12
C GLU A 376 1.76 -19.17 40.96
N GLY A 377 0.46 -19.33 41.25
CA GLY A 377 -0.59 -19.47 40.24
C GLY A 377 -0.73 -18.22 39.41
N ASN A 378 -0.79 -17.05 40.07
CA ASN A 378 -0.89 -15.75 39.44
C ASN A 378 0.38 -15.43 38.63
N LEU A 379 1.58 -15.73 39.16
CA LEU A 379 2.83 -15.55 38.41
C LEU A 379 2.85 -16.34 37.10
N ARG A 380 2.45 -17.62 37.14
CA ARG A 380 2.36 -18.47 35.93
C ARG A 380 1.32 -17.94 34.94
N ASP A 381 0.21 -17.38 35.44
CA ASP A 381 -0.81 -16.81 34.58
C ASP A 381 -0.32 -15.53 33.88
N VAL A 382 0.27 -14.60 34.62
CA VAL A 382 0.86 -13.36 34.08
C VAL A 382 1.90 -13.68 33.01
N GLU A 383 2.83 -14.60 33.28
CA GLU A 383 3.85 -15.03 32.30
C GLU A 383 3.22 -15.60 31.02
N ARG A 384 2.18 -16.43 31.17
CA ARG A 384 1.44 -17.02 30.05
C ARG A 384 0.72 -15.95 29.23
N GLN A 385 0.06 -14.99 29.88
CA GLN A 385 -0.63 -13.89 29.21
C GLN A 385 0.34 -13.00 28.43
N LEU A 386 1.48 -12.62 29.03
CA LEU A 386 2.52 -11.84 28.36
C LEU A 386 3.15 -12.58 27.18
N LYS A 387 3.39 -13.90 27.30
CA LYS A 387 3.85 -14.74 26.18
C LYS A 387 2.85 -14.78 25.02
N ARG A 388 1.55 -14.88 25.34
CA ARG A 388 0.47 -14.83 24.33
C ARG A 388 0.41 -13.46 23.65
N ALA A 389 0.49 -12.37 24.41
CA ALA A 389 0.53 -11.01 23.87
C ALA A 389 1.73 -10.81 22.93
N ALA A 390 2.93 -11.26 23.34
CA ALA A 390 4.13 -11.18 22.51
C ALA A 390 4.00 -11.97 21.19
N LYS A 391 3.38 -13.17 21.26
CA LYS A 391 3.12 -13.97 20.05
C LYS A 391 2.13 -13.29 19.11
N ARG A 392 1.10 -12.63 19.65
CA ARG A 392 0.11 -11.87 18.88
C ARG A 392 0.75 -10.68 18.17
N VAL A 393 1.45 -9.82 18.92
CA VAL A 393 2.16 -8.66 18.35
C VAL A 393 3.18 -9.09 17.29
N LYS A 394 3.90 -10.20 17.50
CA LYS A 394 4.80 -10.74 16.49
C LYS A 394 4.11 -11.13 15.18
N LYS A 395 2.90 -11.70 15.24
CA LYS A 395 2.11 -12.04 14.04
C LYS A 395 1.62 -10.79 13.33
N GLU A 396 1.12 -9.81 14.09
CA GLU A 396 0.70 -8.52 13.52
C GLU A 396 1.87 -7.80 12.84
N LYS A 397 3.04 -7.80 13.48
CA LYS A 397 4.28 -7.27 12.88
C LYS A 397 4.60 -7.91 11.52
N GLN A 398 4.38 -9.22 11.38
CA GLN A 398 4.66 -9.94 10.14
C GLN A 398 3.77 -9.50 8.97
N ILE A 399 2.58 -8.97 9.23
CA ILE A 399 1.69 -8.41 8.21
C ILE A 399 2.34 -7.18 7.57
N TRP A 400 3.15 -6.41 8.28
CA TRP A 400 3.73 -5.22 7.65
C TRP A 400 4.89 -5.58 6.71
N HIS A 401 5.36 -6.84 6.73
CA HIS A 401 6.46 -7.37 5.93
C HIS A 401 7.74 -6.51 5.97
N VAL A 402 7.94 -5.80 7.08
CA VAL A 402 9.13 -4.98 7.33
C VAL A 402 10.23 -5.88 7.87
N ARG A 403 11.46 -5.72 7.35
CA ARG A 403 12.62 -6.45 7.86
C ARG A 403 12.90 -6.08 9.32
N GLU A 404 13.33 -7.04 10.12
CA GLU A 404 13.51 -6.86 11.58
C GLU A 404 14.49 -5.72 11.92
N ASP A 405 15.57 -5.56 11.16
CA ASP A 405 16.55 -4.48 11.31
C ASP A 405 15.91 -3.10 11.09
N SER A 406 15.16 -2.96 9.99
CA SER A 406 14.40 -1.75 9.68
C SER A 406 13.35 -1.45 10.74
N TRP A 407 12.65 -2.49 11.22
CA TRP A 407 11.65 -2.35 12.26
C TRP A 407 12.26 -1.86 13.58
N ILE A 408 13.40 -2.42 14.01
CA ILE A 408 14.09 -2.01 15.23
C ILE A 408 14.53 -0.55 15.13
N THR A 409 15.15 -0.15 14.01
CA THR A 409 15.56 1.24 13.77
C THR A 409 14.35 2.16 13.81
N ALA A 410 13.30 1.84 13.05
CA ALA A 410 12.12 2.67 12.97
C ALA A 410 11.37 2.80 14.30
N ARG A 411 11.27 1.69 15.05
CA ARG A 411 10.72 1.70 16.41
C ARG A 411 11.53 2.59 17.34
N LYS A 412 12.86 2.54 17.26
CA LYS A 412 13.74 3.38 18.08
C LYS A 412 13.58 4.85 17.73
N GLU A 413 13.64 5.20 16.45
CA GLU A 413 13.46 6.58 15.99
C GLU A 413 12.06 7.11 16.31
N TRP A 414 11.03 6.27 16.11
CA TRP A 414 9.67 6.57 16.57
C TRP A 414 9.66 6.81 18.06
N MET A 415 10.23 5.94 18.89
CA MET A 415 10.27 6.13 20.34
C MET A 415 11.03 7.40 20.76
N GLU A 416 12.10 7.77 20.06
CA GLU A 416 12.96 8.92 20.37
C GLU A 416 12.45 10.25 19.79
N SER A 417 11.49 10.22 18.85
CA SER A 417 10.96 11.45 18.24
C SER A 417 10.20 12.33 19.23
N GLY A 418 10.23 13.65 19.01
CA GLY A 418 9.57 14.65 19.84
C GLY A 418 10.39 15.06 21.08
N VAL A 419 9.73 15.67 22.06
CA VAL A 419 10.33 16.18 23.30
C VAL A 419 10.59 15.05 24.28
N THR A 420 11.84 14.60 24.41
CA THR A 420 12.28 13.66 25.45
C THR A 420 12.59 14.42 26.74
N LEU A 421 12.18 13.86 27.89
CA LEU A 421 12.50 14.38 29.22
C LEU A 421 13.81 13.77 29.73
#